data_AF-A0A2D6P6D8-F1
#
_entry.id   AF-A0A2D6P6D8-F1
#
_cell.length_a   1.000
_cell.length_b   1.000
_cell.length_c   1.000
_cell.angle_alpha   90.00
_cell.angle_beta   90.00
_cell.angle_gamma   90.00
#
_symmetry.space_group_name_H-M   'P 1'
#
loop_
_entity.id
_entity.type
_entity.pdbx_description
1 polymer ?
#
loop_
_entity_poly.entity_id
_entity_poly.type
_entity_poly.pdbx_seq_one_letter_code
_entity_poly.pdbx_strand_id
1 'polypeptide(L)'
;MKKLLLLMSIFLITLGCTKEEVLEPVLEISLDGESFDPNERYAQIKTFGGVKYGDTIKKIFILYLQVDDGEPRLDRQHFALYVLDSDGDDNGALLDIGQYTWENPDNKYAGVEIPGDQEYVIWNDVQVMDVHDGLICLTAVGEFYNPYIQRNMSVDLRLENYPIGLDIDATPYGYLLD
;
A
#
# COMPACT_ATOMS: atom_id res chain seq x y z
N MET A 1 50.97 -36.45 23.38
CA MET A 1 50.35 -36.28 22.04
C MET A 1 48.91 -35.81 22.26
N LYS A 2 48.64 -34.50 22.33
CA LYS A 2 48.33 -33.63 21.18
C LYS A 2 47.29 -34.23 20.20
N LYS A 3 46.19 -34.83 20.67
CA LYS A 3 45.06 -35.20 19.79
C LYS A 3 43.66 -35.03 20.42
N LEU A 4 43.52 -34.37 21.57
CA LEU A 4 42.23 -34.21 22.26
C LEU A 4 41.79 -32.75 22.41
N LEU A 5 42.25 -31.86 21.53
CA LEU A 5 41.90 -30.44 21.54
C LEU A 5 41.32 -29.95 20.20
N LEU A 6 41.15 -30.84 19.22
CA LEU A 6 40.71 -30.46 17.86
C LEU A 6 39.23 -30.78 17.56
N LEU A 7 38.49 -31.33 18.51
CA LEU A 7 37.08 -31.70 18.33
C LEU A 7 36.08 -30.76 19.04
N MET A 8 36.57 -29.81 19.85
CA MET A 8 35.75 -28.79 20.51
C MET A 8 35.75 -27.43 19.81
N SER A 9 36.43 -27.31 18.66
CA SER A 9 36.51 -26.05 17.89
C SER A 9 35.59 -26.00 16.67
N ILE A 10 34.84 -27.08 16.38
CA ILE A 10 33.92 -27.14 15.22
C ILE A 10 32.47 -26.76 15.61
N PHE A 11 32.15 -26.67 16.91
CA PHE A 11 30.79 -26.39 17.38
C PHE A 11 30.48 -24.90 17.63
N LEU A 12 31.40 -23.99 17.27
CA LEU A 12 31.28 -22.55 17.55
C LEU A 12 31.00 -21.68 16.31
N ILE A 13 30.74 -22.28 15.13
CA ILE A 13 30.53 -21.55 13.87
C ILE A 13 29.05 -21.56 13.42
N THR A 14 28.13 -22.21 14.13
CA THR A 14 26.70 -22.26 13.73
C THR A 14 25.80 -21.24 14.43
N LEU A 15 26.36 -20.33 15.23
CA LEU A 15 25.63 -19.16 15.74
C LEU A 15 25.83 -17.97 14.79
N GLY A 16 25.54 -18.19 13.50
CA GLY A 16 25.20 -17.11 12.60
C GLY A 16 23.84 -16.57 13.02
N CYS A 17 23.84 -15.73 14.05
CA CYS A 17 22.72 -14.84 14.34
C CYS A 17 22.71 -13.82 13.20
N THR A 18 22.15 -14.20 12.05
CA THR A 18 21.67 -13.22 11.08
C THR A 18 20.59 -12.47 11.82
N LYS A 19 20.95 -11.32 12.38
CA LYS A 19 19.97 -10.36 12.87
C LYS A 19 19.19 -9.95 11.63
N GLU A 20 18.10 -10.66 11.33
CA GLU A 20 17.11 -10.18 10.37
C GLU A 20 16.73 -8.79 10.85
N GLU A 21 17.06 -7.78 10.06
CA GLU A 21 16.54 -6.44 10.29
C GLU A 21 15.04 -6.54 10.06
N VAL A 22 14.28 -6.54 11.15
CA VAL A 22 12.83 -6.46 11.09
C VAL A 22 12.50 -5.08 10.56
N LEU A 23 12.03 -5.02 9.31
CA LEU A 23 11.56 -3.79 8.70
C LEU A 23 10.24 -3.39 9.39
N GLU A 24 10.23 -2.27 10.09
CA GLU A 24 9.02 -1.77 10.76
C GLU A 24 8.14 -1.04 9.74
N PRO A 25 6.84 -1.40 9.63
CA PRO A 25 5.93 -0.74 8.71
C PRO A 25 5.58 0.67 9.21
N VAL A 26 5.64 1.65 8.31
CA VAL A 26 5.27 3.04 8.58
C VAL A 26 4.06 3.41 7.73
N LEU A 27 3.06 4.02 8.37
CA LEU A 27 1.97 4.74 7.73
C LEU A 27 1.90 6.13 8.37
N GLU A 28 2.29 7.14 7.62
CA GLU A 28 2.12 8.54 7.97
C GLU A 28 1.08 9.15 7.04
N ILE A 29 0.15 9.91 7.60
CA ILE A 29 -0.89 10.60 6.83
C ILE A 29 -1.16 11.97 7.44
N SER A 30 -1.37 12.94 6.56
CA SER A 30 -1.81 14.28 6.86
C SER A 30 -2.98 14.63 5.96
N LEU A 31 -3.98 15.28 6.54
CA LEU A 31 -5.11 15.83 5.79
C LEU A 31 -5.17 17.34 6.04
N ASP A 32 -5.17 18.12 4.96
CA ASP A 32 -5.07 19.60 5.01
C ASP A 32 -3.84 20.12 5.79
N GLY A 33 -2.75 19.36 5.77
CA GLY A 33 -1.52 19.70 6.50
C GLY A 33 -1.56 19.33 8.00
N GLU A 34 -2.66 18.77 8.50
CA GLU A 34 -2.75 18.24 9.86
C GLU A 34 -2.46 16.73 9.89
N SER A 35 -1.28 16.37 10.41
CA SER A 35 -0.91 14.97 10.67
C SER A 35 -1.66 14.40 11.87
N PHE A 36 -2.03 13.12 11.81
CA PHE A 36 -2.69 12.39 12.89
C PHE A 36 -2.26 10.92 12.89
N ASP A 37 -2.47 10.21 14.01
CA ASP A 37 -2.28 8.76 14.05
C ASP A 37 -3.50 8.06 13.39
N PRO A 38 -3.29 7.31 12.29
CA PRO A 38 -4.37 6.55 11.66
C PRO A 38 -5.11 5.63 12.63
N ASN A 39 -4.42 5.03 13.60
CA ASN A 39 -5.00 4.08 14.56
C ASN A 39 -5.93 4.75 15.57
N GLU A 40 -5.80 6.07 15.77
CA GLU A 40 -6.73 6.84 16.61
C GLU A 40 -8.01 7.24 15.85
N ARG A 41 -7.94 7.32 14.52
CA ARG A 41 -9.03 7.81 13.66
C ARG A 41 -9.81 6.71 12.94
N TYR A 42 -9.15 5.63 12.57
CA TYR A 42 -9.72 4.55 11.78
C TYR A 42 -9.75 3.26 12.58
N ALA A 43 -10.92 2.62 12.63
CA ALA A 43 -11.10 1.34 13.29
C ALA A 43 -10.59 0.16 12.45
N GLN A 44 -10.41 0.34 11.14
CA GLN A 44 -9.80 -0.64 10.24
C GLN A 44 -8.75 0.04 9.36
N ILE A 45 -7.58 -0.58 9.30
CA ILE A 45 -6.49 -0.23 8.39
C ILE A 45 -6.13 -1.53 7.67
N LYS A 46 -6.46 -1.61 6.39
CA LYS A 46 -6.21 -2.79 5.56
C LYS A 46 -5.49 -2.40 4.29
N THR A 47 -4.69 -3.32 3.77
CA THR A 47 -4.17 -3.25 2.41
C THR A 47 -4.64 -4.43 1.60
N PHE A 48 -4.74 -4.21 0.30
CA PHE A 48 -5.12 -5.22 -0.67
C PHE A 48 -4.25 -5.07 -1.90
N GLY A 49 -4.09 -6.16 -2.62
CA GLY A 49 -3.19 -6.28 -3.74
C GLY A 49 -3.63 -7.44 -4.60
N GLY A 50 -3.44 -7.30 -5.90
CA GLY A 50 -3.91 -8.28 -6.87
C GLY A 50 -3.15 -8.18 -8.17
N VAL A 51 -2.97 -9.34 -8.82
CA VAL A 51 -2.38 -9.44 -10.15
C VAL A 51 -3.35 -10.23 -11.03
N LYS A 52 -3.70 -9.70 -12.19
CA LYS A 52 -4.56 -10.36 -13.17
C LYS A 52 -3.81 -10.53 -14.48
N TYR A 53 -3.67 -11.78 -14.91
CA TYR A 53 -3.05 -12.13 -16.19
C TYR A 53 -4.11 -12.18 -17.29
N GLY A 54 -3.82 -11.51 -18.41
CA GLY A 54 -4.64 -11.50 -19.62
C GLY A 54 -3.80 -11.19 -20.85
N ASP A 55 -4.34 -10.41 -21.79
CA ASP A 55 -3.56 -9.89 -22.92
C ASP A 55 -2.48 -8.90 -22.44
N THR A 56 -2.77 -8.14 -21.37
CA THR A 56 -1.82 -7.38 -20.56
C THR A 56 -1.87 -7.89 -19.12
N ILE A 57 -0.84 -7.59 -18.32
CA ILE A 57 -0.83 -7.90 -16.88
C ILE A 57 -1.34 -6.67 -16.14
N LYS A 58 -2.39 -6.83 -15.34
CA LYS A 58 -2.85 -5.77 -14.44
C LYS A 58 -2.35 -6.02 -13.03
N LYS A 59 -1.90 -4.98 -12.34
CA LYS A 59 -1.42 -5.03 -10.95
C LYS A 59 -2.06 -3.91 -10.16
N ILE A 60 -2.53 -4.19 -8.95
CA ILE A 60 -3.18 -3.19 -8.11
C ILE A 60 -2.65 -3.27 -6.67
N PHE A 61 -2.57 -2.11 -6.03
CA PHE A 61 -2.44 -1.98 -4.58
C PHE A 61 -3.50 -1.00 -4.07
N ILE A 62 -4.08 -1.30 -2.91
CA ILE A 62 -5.08 -0.46 -2.23
C ILE A 62 -4.70 -0.36 -0.76
N LEU A 63 -4.68 0.86 -0.23
CA LEU A 63 -4.74 1.17 1.20
C LEU A 63 -6.16 1.62 1.54
N TYR A 64 -6.79 0.98 2.52
CA TYR A 64 -8.18 1.18 2.91
C TYR A 64 -8.26 1.50 4.41
N LEU A 65 -8.74 2.70 4.74
CA LEU A 65 -8.83 3.22 6.10
C LEU A 65 -10.29 3.52 6.44
N GLN A 66 -10.95 2.69 7.24
CA GLN A 66 -12.38 2.83 7.55
C GLN A 66 -12.61 3.30 8.98
N VAL A 67 -13.58 4.19 9.15
CA VAL A 67 -13.90 4.79 10.45
C VAL A 67 -14.56 3.79 11.41
N ASP A 68 -15.37 2.87 10.89
CA ASP A 68 -16.03 1.80 11.67
C ASP A 68 -15.35 0.44 11.53
N ASP A 69 -15.67 -0.49 12.44
CA ASP A 69 -15.07 -1.82 12.58
C ASP A 69 -15.74 -2.91 11.72
N GLY A 70 -16.68 -2.52 10.84
CA GLY A 70 -17.34 -3.45 9.94
C GLY A 70 -16.45 -3.95 8.81
N GLU A 71 -16.95 -4.92 8.05
CA GLU A 71 -16.27 -5.39 6.84
C GLU A 71 -16.12 -4.28 5.79
N PRO A 72 -15.05 -4.29 4.97
CA PRO A 72 -14.82 -3.30 3.92
C PRO A 72 -15.98 -3.23 2.91
N ARG A 73 -16.54 -2.03 2.70
CA ARG A 73 -17.63 -1.78 1.73
C ARG A 73 -17.62 -0.32 1.26
N LEU A 74 -18.07 -0.08 0.03
CA LEU A 74 -18.16 1.27 -0.54
C LEU A 74 -19.12 2.20 0.23
N ASP A 75 -20.13 1.66 0.90
CA ASP A 75 -21.16 2.44 1.60
C ASP A 75 -20.74 2.90 3.02
N ARG A 76 -19.54 2.51 3.46
CA ARG A 76 -18.96 2.96 4.74
C ARG A 76 -18.10 4.18 4.53
N GLN A 77 -17.99 5.03 5.54
CA GLN A 77 -17.05 6.14 5.47
C GLN A 77 -15.62 5.59 5.62
N HIS A 78 -14.84 5.73 4.56
CA HIS A 78 -13.46 5.32 4.52
C HIS A 78 -12.64 6.28 3.65
N PHE A 79 -11.33 6.30 3.89
CA PHE A 79 -10.35 6.85 2.96
C PHE A 79 -9.76 5.69 2.16
N ALA A 80 -9.53 5.90 0.87
CA ALA A 80 -8.85 4.96 0.00
C ALA A 80 -7.72 5.65 -0.76
N LEU A 81 -6.58 4.98 -0.81
CA LEU A 81 -5.55 5.19 -1.82
C LEU A 81 -5.50 3.91 -2.64
N TYR A 82 -5.58 4.00 -3.97
CA TYR A 82 -5.34 2.87 -4.85
C TYR A 82 -4.43 3.27 -6.00
N VAL A 83 -3.61 2.32 -6.43
CA VAL A 83 -2.72 2.43 -7.58
C VAL A 83 -2.94 1.19 -8.46
N LEU A 84 -3.18 1.41 -9.74
CA LEU A 84 -3.47 0.39 -10.74
C LEU A 84 -2.51 0.56 -11.90
N ASP A 85 -1.70 -0.46 -12.14
CA ASP A 85 -1.00 -0.67 -13.39
C ASP A 85 -1.85 -1.55 -14.30
N SER A 86 -2.22 -1.04 -15.47
CA SER A 86 -3.03 -1.79 -16.44
C SER A 86 -2.22 -2.44 -17.57
N ASP A 87 -0.92 -2.23 -17.60
CA ASP A 87 0.03 -2.84 -18.54
C ASP A 87 1.39 -3.10 -17.85
N GLY A 88 1.33 -3.85 -16.74
CA GLY A 88 2.47 -4.10 -15.87
C GLY A 88 3.44 -5.15 -16.42
N ASP A 89 4.64 -5.15 -15.86
CA ASP A 89 5.73 -6.04 -16.26
C ASP A 89 5.54 -7.47 -15.73
N ASP A 90 5.89 -8.49 -16.51
CA ASP A 90 5.98 -9.87 -16.01
C ASP A 90 7.30 -10.14 -15.28
N ASN A 91 7.48 -9.51 -14.11
CA ASN A 91 8.72 -9.53 -13.33
C ASN A 91 8.56 -10.22 -11.96
N GLY A 92 7.38 -10.74 -11.64
CA GLY A 92 7.05 -11.36 -10.35
C GLY A 92 6.81 -10.38 -9.19
N ALA A 93 6.97 -9.07 -9.40
CA ALA A 93 6.61 -8.06 -8.41
C ALA A 93 5.08 -7.85 -8.37
N LEU A 94 4.56 -7.58 -7.17
CA LEU A 94 3.12 -7.38 -6.93
C LEU A 94 2.58 -6.07 -7.53
N LEU A 95 3.47 -5.11 -7.77
CA LEU A 95 3.19 -3.82 -8.41
C LEU A 95 4.49 -3.30 -9.03
N ASP A 96 4.40 -2.53 -10.11
CA ASP A 96 5.58 -1.92 -10.72
C ASP A 96 5.91 -0.57 -10.10
N ILE A 97 7.21 -0.30 -9.94
CA ILE A 97 7.72 0.98 -9.43
C ILE A 97 7.42 2.06 -10.47
N GLY A 98 7.12 3.28 -10.00
CA GLY A 98 6.88 4.41 -10.89
C GLY A 98 5.89 5.42 -10.32
N GLN A 99 5.58 6.39 -11.17
CA GLN A 99 4.60 7.43 -10.89
C GLN A 99 3.22 6.97 -11.37
N TYR A 100 2.21 7.16 -10.52
CA TYR A 100 0.81 6.88 -10.80
C TYR A 100 0.00 8.14 -10.52
N THR A 101 -0.89 8.52 -11.43
CA THR A 101 -1.72 9.73 -11.28
C THR A 101 -3.16 9.45 -11.70
N TRP A 102 -4.07 10.33 -11.29
CA TRP A 102 -5.46 10.32 -11.75
C TRP A 102 -5.58 10.39 -13.28
N GLU A 103 -4.69 11.14 -13.93
CA GLU A 103 -4.67 11.32 -15.39
C GLU A 103 -4.27 10.04 -16.14
N ASN A 104 -3.75 9.04 -15.43
CA ASN A 104 -3.35 7.73 -15.94
C ASN A 104 -2.40 7.79 -17.16
N PRO A 105 -1.27 8.53 -17.10
CA PRO A 105 -0.24 8.40 -18.09
C PRO A 105 0.35 6.99 -18.04
N ASP A 106 0.72 6.45 -19.20
CA ASP A 106 1.43 5.17 -19.31
C ASP A 106 0.74 3.99 -18.60
N ASN A 107 -0.59 3.96 -18.59
CA ASN A 107 -1.40 2.88 -17.97
C ASN A 107 -1.24 2.76 -16.45
N LYS A 108 -0.64 3.76 -15.80
CA LYS A 108 -0.45 3.87 -14.34
C LYS A 108 -1.43 4.87 -13.72
N TYR A 109 -2.55 4.33 -13.25
CA TYR A 109 -3.63 5.07 -12.63
C TYR A 109 -3.52 5.09 -11.11
N ALA A 110 -3.88 6.21 -10.49
CA ALA A 110 -4.03 6.29 -9.04
C ALA A 110 -5.25 7.12 -8.65
N GLY A 111 -5.80 6.82 -7.47
CA GLY A 111 -6.83 7.64 -6.84
C GLY A 111 -6.57 7.79 -5.34
N VAL A 112 -6.93 8.96 -4.83
CA VAL A 112 -6.96 9.29 -3.39
C VAL A 112 -8.31 9.91 -3.09
N GLU A 113 -9.12 9.26 -2.26
CA GLU A 113 -10.53 9.63 -2.13
C GLU A 113 -11.10 9.29 -0.74
N ILE A 114 -12.22 9.96 -0.44
CA ILE A 114 -13.15 9.57 0.63
C ILE A 114 -14.51 9.36 -0.06
N PRO A 115 -14.90 8.11 -0.36
CA PRO A 115 -16.09 7.86 -1.15
C PRO A 115 -17.37 8.33 -0.48
N GLY A 116 -18.28 8.85 -1.29
CA GLY A 116 -19.61 9.28 -0.89
C GLY A 116 -20.34 9.95 -2.04
N ASP A 117 -21.41 10.65 -1.72
CA ASP A 117 -22.21 11.32 -2.75
C ASP A 117 -21.42 12.45 -3.42
N GLN A 118 -21.36 12.45 -4.75
CA GLN A 118 -20.67 13.47 -5.56
C GLN A 118 -19.17 13.62 -5.23
N GLU A 119 -18.51 12.56 -4.78
CA GLU A 119 -17.05 12.55 -4.64
C GLU A 119 -16.36 12.71 -6.01
N TYR A 120 -15.15 13.28 -5.99
CA TYR A 120 -14.25 13.25 -7.13
C TYR A 120 -12.81 13.56 -6.69
N VAL A 121 -11.86 12.95 -7.39
CA VAL A 121 -10.44 13.31 -7.33
C VAL A 121 -10.20 14.56 -8.18
N ILE A 122 -9.45 15.53 -7.65
CA ILE A 122 -9.08 16.75 -8.39
C ILE A 122 -7.74 16.53 -9.08
N TRP A 123 -6.75 16.06 -8.32
CA TRP A 123 -5.45 15.64 -8.82
C TRP A 123 -4.74 14.79 -7.76
N ASN A 124 -3.80 13.97 -8.18
CA ASN A 124 -2.87 13.30 -7.28
C ASN A 124 -1.57 12.95 -8.00
N ASP A 125 -0.55 12.72 -7.19
CA ASP A 125 0.75 12.20 -7.60
C ASP A 125 1.17 11.14 -6.57
N VAL A 126 1.20 9.87 -7.01
CA VAL A 126 1.60 8.74 -6.18
C VAL A 126 2.88 8.16 -6.75
N GLN A 127 3.94 8.20 -5.96
CA GLN A 127 5.23 7.63 -6.32
C GLN A 127 5.41 6.30 -5.58
N VAL A 128 5.31 5.19 -6.30
CA VAL A 128 5.76 3.89 -5.83
C VAL A 128 7.28 3.87 -5.98
N MET A 129 7.99 3.76 -4.87
CA MET A 129 9.46 3.84 -4.82
C MET A 129 10.12 2.47 -4.75
N ASP A 130 9.50 1.53 -4.04
CA ASP A 130 10.01 0.17 -3.88
C ASP A 130 8.87 -0.83 -3.65
N VAL A 131 9.08 -2.06 -4.13
CA VAL A 131 8.20 -3.21 -3.94
C VAL A 131 9.07 -4.44 -3.76
N HIS A 132 9.11 -4.97 -2.53
CA HIS A 132 10.04 -6.02 -2.14
C HIS A 132 9.42 -6.93 -1.08
N ASP A 133 9.60 -8.24 -1.21
CA ASP A 133 9.21 -9.22 -0.19
C ASP A 133 7.77 -9.09 0.35
N GLY A 134 6.82 -8.67 -0.51
CA GLY A 134 5.42 -8.43 -0.11
C GLY A 134 5.16 -7.11 0.60
N LEU A 135 6.15 -6.20 0.60
CA LEU A 135 6.10 -4.86 1.16
C LEU A 135 6.10 -3.80 0.05
N ILE A 136 5.63 -2.61 0.39
CA ILE A 136 5.62 -1.44 -0.49
C ILE A 136 6.16 -0.20 0.23
N CYS A 137 6.89 0.61 -0.52
CA CYS A 137 7.26 1.97 -0.16
C CYS A 137 6.67 2.94 -1.17
N LEU A 138 5.83 3.87 -0.71
CA LEU A 138 5.24 4.89 -1.59
C LEU A 138 5.03 6.22 -0.87
N THR A 139 4.92 7.28 -1.66
CA THR A 139 4.37 8.56 -1.21
C THR A 139 3.18 8.93 -2.06
N ALA A 140 2.18 9.59 -1.48
CA ALA A 140 1.03 10.10 -2.19
C ALA A 140 0.75 11.54 -1.74
N VAL A 141 0.61 12.43 -2.71
CA VAL A 141 0.06 13.77 -2.51
C VAL A 141 -1.12 13.97 -3.43
N GLY A 142 -2.10 14.77 -3.02
CA GLY A 142 -3.25 15.05 -3.90
C GLY A 142 -4.31 15.91 -3.25
N GLU A 143 -5.35 16.17 -4.01
CA GLU A 143 -6.54 16.89 -3.60
C GLU A 143 -7.80 16.19 -4.11
N PHE A 144 -8.81 16.07 -3.26
CA PHE A 144 -10.08 15.42 -3.57
C PHE A 144 -11.22 16.12 -2.84
N TYR A 145 -12.44 15.95 -3.35
CA TYR A 145 -13.63 16.45 -2.68
C TYR A 145 -14.10 15.48 -1.59
N ASN A 146 -14.20 15.96 -0.34
CA ASN A 146 -14.77 15.17 0.75
C ASN A 146 -16.27 15.51 0.92
N PRO A 147 -17.18 14.56 0.61
CA PRO A 147 -18.61 14.81 0.64
C PRO A 147 -19.19 14.93 2.05
N TYR A 148 -18.52 14.36 3.07
CA TYR A 148 -18.99 14.40 4.46
C TYR A 148 -18.83 15.78 5.10
N ILE A 149 -17.91 16.59 4.58
CA ILE A 149 -17.68 17.97 5.04
C ILE A 149 -17.85 19.00 3.92
N GLN A 150 -18.24 18.54 2.72
CA GLN A 150 -18.57 19.32 1.54
C GLN A 150 -17.49 20.32 1.11
N ARG A 151 -16.22 19.91 1.14
CA ARG A 151 -15.10 20.72 0.67
C ARG A 151 -13.96 19.87 0.14
N ASN A 152 -13.09 20.51 -0.64
CA ASN A 152 -11.83 19.92 -1.03
C ASN A 152 -10.94 19.71 0.21
N MET A 153 -10.17 18.63 0.17
CA MET A 153 -9.13 18.30 1.13
C MET A 153 -7.85 17.96 0.39
N SER A 154 -6.71 18.33 0.97
CA SER A 154 -5.42 17.80 0.51
C SER A 154 -4.97 16.62 1.36
N VAL A 155 -4.20 15.72 0.75
CA VAL A 155 -3.54 14.60 1.42
C VAL A 155 -2.03 14.66 1.17
N ASP A 156 -1.27 14.30 2.21
CA ASP A 156 0.14 13.92 2.15
C ASP A 156 0.28 12.61 2.93
N LEU A 157 0.76 11.55 2.28
CA LEU A 157 0.81 10.19 2.82
C LEU A 157 2.13 9.52 2.46
N ARG A 158 2.69 8.78 3.42
CA ARG A 158 3.89 7.97 3.23
C ARG A 158 3.68 6.57 3.79
N LEU A 159 4.01 5.58 2.96
CA LEU A 159 4.18 4.19 3.36
C LEU A 159 5.66 3.81 3.26
N GLU A 160 6.18 3.16 4.28
CA GLU A 160 7.52 2.57 4.27
C GLU A 160 7.44 1.14 4.79
N ASN A 161 7.99 0.18 4.03
CA ASN A 161 7.97 -1.24 4.38
C ASN A 161 6.57 -1.75 4.76
N TYR A 162 5.53 -1.23 4.11
CA TYR A 162 4.16 -1.51 4.49
C TYR A 162 3.65 -2.78 3.81
N PRO A 163 3.00 -3.71 4.51
CA PRO A 163 2.60 -4.98 3.90
C PRO A 163 1.52 -4.81 2.83
N ILE A 164 1.62 -5.60 1.76
CA ILE A 164 0.61 -5.73 0.71
C ILE A 164 -0.28 -6.93 1.06
N GLY A 165 -1.54 -6.70 1.43
CA GLY A 165 -2.51 -7.78 1.55
C GLY A 165 -2.83 -8.41 0.19
N LEU A 166 -3.10 -9.71 0.12
CA LEU A 166 -3.23 -10.44 -1.15
C LEU A 166 -4.66 -10.91 -1.47
N ASP A 167 -5.65 -10.44 -0.70
CA ASP A 167 -7.05 -10.83 -0.86
C ASP A 167 -7.84 -9.71 -1.56
N ILE A 168 -7.67 -9.59 -2.88
CA ILE A 168 -8.32 -8.54 -3.68
C ILE A 168 -9.85 -8.68 -3.72
N ASP A 169 -10.39 -9.87 -3.44
CA ASP A 169 -11.83 -10.11 -3.41
C ASP A 169 -12.48 -9.63 -2.10
N ALA A 170 -11.68 -9.37 -1.06
CA ALA A 170 -12.13 -8.84 0.23
C ALA A 170 -12.22 -7.32 0.28
N THR A 171 -11.93 -6.62 -0.82
CA THR A 171 -12.05 -5.17 -0.93
C THR A 171 -13.19 -4.76 -1.87
N PRO A 172 -13.90 -3.66 -1.57
CA PRO A 172 -14.89 -3.09 -2.48
C PRO A 172 -14.32 -2.62 -3.83
N TYR A 173 -12.99 -2.52 -3.95
CA TYR A 173 -12.29 -1.99 -5.12
C TYR A 173 -11.81 -3.07 -6.09
N GLY A 174 -12.08 -4.35 -5.84
CA GLY A 174 -11.60 -5.45 -6.68
C GLY A 174 -12.02 -5.32 -8.17
N TYR A 175 -13.16 -4.67 -8.43
CA TYR A 175 -13.63 -4.39 -9.79
C TYR A 175 -12.66 -3.55 -10.64
N LEU A 176 -11.73 -2.79 -10.04
CA LEU A 176 -10.73 -2.03 -10.77
C LEU A 176 -9.74 -2.93 -11.51
N LEU A 177 -9.59 -4.18 -11.04
CA LEU A 177 -8.74 -5.17 -11.69
C LEU A 177 -9.45 -5.85 -12.86
N ASP A 178 -10.76 -5.62 -13.06
CA ASP A 178 -11.56 -6.39 -14.01
C ASP A 178 -11.35 -6.05 -15.49
#